data_AF-A0A8T6YBD2-F1
#
_entry.id   AF-A0A8T6YBD2-F1
#
_cell.length_a   1.000
_cell.length_b   1.000
_cell.length_c   1.000
_cell.angle_alpha   90.00
_cell.angle_beta   90.00
_cell.angle_gamma   90.00
#
_symmetry.space_group_name_H-M   'P 1'
#
loop_
_entity.id
_entity.type
_entity.pdbx_description
1 polymer ?
#
loop_
_entity_poly.entity_id
_entity_poly.type
_entity_poly.pdbx_seq_one_letter_code
_entity_poly.pdbx_strand_id
1 'polypeptide(L)' 'MTIGIYLVYLPPYSPDLNPIEYIWKSVKRVLSLSFVKTEDELKNLIQSNFKTFSKSLSFAQSWIGLFLFGTYFYQMLCG' A
#
# COMPACT_ATOMS: atom_id res chain seq x y z
N MET A 1 15.39 -15.53 -19.73
CA MET A 1 15.38 -14.17 -19.17
C MET A 1 14.58 -14.20 -17.89
N THR A 2 15.17 -13.82 -16.76
CA THR A 2 14.45 -13.62 -15.49
C THR A 2 13.90 -12.20 -15.42
N ILE A 3 12.76 -12.02 -14.76
CA ILE A 3 11.97 -10.77 -14.69
C ILE A 3 12.55 -9.70 -13.75
N GLY A 4 13.77 -9.90 -13.21
CA GLY A 4 14.47 -8.91 -12.39
C GLY A 4 13.75 -8.51 -11.08
N ILE A 5 12.94 -9.39 -10.50
CA ILE A 5 12.19 -9.13 -9.27
C ILE A 5 13.06 -9.40 -8.05
N TYR A 6 13.12 -8.43 -7.15
CA TYR A 6 13.78 -8.56 -5.84
C TYR A 6 12.72 -8.54 -4.75
N LEU A 7 12.80 -9.52 -3.83
CA LEU A 7 11.91 -9.56 -2.67
C LEU A 7 12.49 -8.69 -1.56
N VAL A 8 11.65 -7.81 -1.02
CA VAL A 8 11.99 -6.98 0.14
C VAL A 8 11.37 -7.62 1.38
N TYR A 9 12.22 -7.90 2.39
CA TYR A 9 11.76 -8.43 3.66
C TYR A 9 10.97 -7.36 4.44
N LEU A 10 9.79 -7.75 4.93
CA LEU A 10 9.05 -6.99 5.94
C LEU A 10 9.08 -7.76 7.27
N PRO A 11 9.41 -7.10 8.39
CA PRO A 11 9.30 -7.72 9.71
C PRO A 11 7.88 -8.22 10.00
N PRO A 12 7.73 -9.28 10.80
CA PRO A 12 6.42 -9.81 11.17
C PRO A 12 5.60 -8.74 11.91
N TYR A 13 4.27 -8.81 11.77
CA TYR A 13 3.31 -7.90 12.41
C TYR A 13 3.55 -6.41 12.15
N SER A 14 4.17 -6.06 11.02
CA SER A 14 4.48 -4.67 10.65
C SER A 14 3.65 -4.18 9.45
N PRO A 15 2.30 -4.16 9.52
CA PRO A 15 1.45 -3.72 8.43
C PRO A 15 1.69 -2.25 8.07
N ASP A 16 2.13 -1.43 9.04
CA ASP A 16 2.46 -0.02 8.82
C ASP A 16 3.63 0.17 7.83
N LEU A 17 4.47 -0.86 7.65
CA LEU A 17 5.54 -0.86 6.67
C LEU A 17 5.06 -1.29 5.28
N ASN A 18 3.81 -1.68 5.08
CA ASN A 18 3.30 -2.08 3.77
C ASN A 18 2.48 -0.94 3.12
N PRO A 19 2.95 -0.31 2.02
CA PRO A 19 2.28 0.82 1.38
C PRO A 19 0.80 0.57 1.02
N ILE A 20 0.44 -0.68 0.72
CA ILE A 20 -0.94 -1.02 0.35
C ILE A 20 -1.93 -0.81 1.50
N GLU A 21 -1.48 -0.88 2.76
CA GLU A 21 -2.34 -0.69 3.92
C GLU A 21 -2.87 0.75 4.01
N TYR A 22 -2.03 1.73 3.63
CA TYR A 22 -2.46 3.12 3.56
C TYR A 22 -3.49 3.36 2.44
N ILE A 23 -3.33 2.67 1.30
CA ILE A 23 -4.32 2.71 0.21
C ILE A 23 -5.65 2.11 0.71
N TRP A 24 -5.62 0.95 1.36
CA TRP A 24 -6.81 0.32 1.91
C TRP A 24 -7.48 1.15 3.00
N LYS A 25 -6.71 1.86 3.84
CA LYS A 25 -7.25 2.82 4.81
C LYS A 25 -8.06 3.93 4.12
N SER A 26 -7.55 4.48 3.02
CA SER A 26 -8.25 5.50 2.23
C SER A 26 -9.47 4.94 1.51
N VAL A 27 -9.38 3.76 0.90
CA VAL A 27 -10.52 3.09 0.26
C VAL A 27 -11.64 2.85 1.28
N LYS A 28 -11.30 2.27 2.45
CA LYS A 28 -12.29 2.03 3.53
C LYS A 28 -12.95 3.32 4.01
N ARG A 29 -12.22 4.44 4.07
CA ARG A 29 -12.79 5.75 4.40
C ARG A 29 -13.83 6.18 3.36
N VAL A 30 -13.54 6.05 2.07
CA VAL A 30 -14.50 6.38 1.00
C VAL A 30 -15.73 5.48 1.11
N LEU A 31 -15.54 4.18 1.30
CA LEU A 31 -16.64 3.22 1.48
C LEU A 31 -17.53 3.57 2.67
N SER A 32 -16.95 3.95 3.82
CA SER A 32 -17.72 4.32 5.01
C SER A 32 -18.62 5.54 4.84
N LEU A 33 -18.32 6.37 3.83
CA LEU A 33 -19.08 7.59 3.50
C LEU A 33 -20.01 7.39 2.30
N SER A 34 -19.98 6.22 1.67
CA SER A 34 -20.71 5.92 0.45
C SER A 34 -21.94 5.07 0.74
N PHE A 35 -23.05 5.36 0.06
CA PHE A 35 -24.22 4.50 0.08
C PHE A 35 -24.19 3.56 -1.14
N VAL A 36 -23.92 2.28 -0.89
CA VAL A 36 -23.77 1.25 -1.93
C VAL A 36 -24.92 0.27 -1.82
N LYS A 37 -25.63 0.03 -2.93
CA LYS A 37 -26.84 -0.81 -2.96
C LYS A 37 -26.57 -2.20 -3.54
N THR A 38 -25.54 -2.34 -4.35
CA THR A 38 -25.22 -3.59 -5.06
C THR A 38 -23.76 -3.98 -4.90
N GLU A 39 -23.48 -5.28 -5.08
CA GLU A 39 -22.12 -5.80 -5.08
C GLU A 39 -21.27 -5.19 -6.21
N ASP A 40 -21.86 -4.95 -7.38
CA ASP A 40 -21.16 -4.36 -8.52
C ASP A 40 -20.78 -2.90 -8.25
N GLU A 41 -21.68 -2.12 -7.64
CA GLU A 41 -21.37 -0.77 -7.18
C GLU A 41 -20.20 -0.79 -6.19
N LEU A 42 -20.19 -1.74 -5.24
CA LEU A 42 -19.10 -1.90 -4.28
C LEU A 42 -17.76 -2.18 -4.97
N LYS A 43 -17.73 -3.17 -5.87
CA LYS A 43 -16.53 -3.55 -6.63
C LYS A 43 -16.00 -2.40 -7.46
N ASN A 44 -16.88 -1.71 -8.19
CA ASN A 44 -16.51 -0.57 -9.01
C ASN A 44 -15.96 0.60 -8.16
N LEU A 45 -16.56 0.84 -7.00
CA LEU A 45 -16.09 1.88 -6.09
C LEU A 45 -14.71 1.54 -5.50
N ILE A 46 -14.49 0.30 -5.08
CA ILE A 46 -13.17 -0.17 -4.62
C ILE A 46 -12.14 -0.03 -5.74
N GLN A 47 -12.43 -0.54 -6.93
CA GLN A 47 -11.49 -0.57 -8.05
C GLN A 47 -11.10 0.84 -8.50
N SER A 48 -12.07 1.74 -8.64
CA SER A 48 -11.83 3.13 -9.07
C SER A 48 -11.00 3.91 -8.04
N ASN A 49 -11.32 3.80 -6.75
CA ASN A 49 -10.57 4.46 -5.68
C ASN A 49 -9.17 3.87 -5.52
N PHE A 50 -9.03 2.54 -5.54
CA PHE A 50 -7.74 1.88 -5.48
C PHE A 50 -6.83 2.31 -6.65
N LYS A 51 -7.37 2.34 -7.88
CA LYS A 51 -6.63 2.81 -9.07
C LYS A 51 -6.24 4.29 -8.96
N THR A 52 -7.05 5.10 -8.29
CA THR A 52 -6.77 6.52 -8.08
C THR A 52 -5.65 6.69 -7.05
N PHE A 53 -5.75 6.05 -5.90
CA PHE A 53 -4.77 6.16 -4.82
C PHE A 53 -3.43 5.51 -5.15
N SER A 54 -3.41 4.36 -5.82
CA SER A 54 -2.18 3.67 -6.23
C SER A 54 -1.30 4.46 -7.20
N LYS A 55 -1.84 5.49 -7.88
CA LYS A 55 -1.04 6.41 -8.71
C LYS A 55 -0.23 7.41 -7.88
N SER A 56 -0.58 7.63 -6.62
CA SER A 56 0.13 8.57 -5.77
C SER A 56 1.29 7.90 -5.03
N LEU A 57 2.51 8.32 -5.33
CA LEU A 57 3.71 7.86 -4.63
C LEU A 57 3.74 8.25 -3.15
N SER A 58 2.89 9.20 -2.72
CA SER A 58 2.80 9.61 -1.31
C SER A 58 2.45 8.45 -0.38
N PHE A 59 1.69 7.46 -0.85
CA PHE A 59 1.34 6.26 -0.07
C PHE A 59 2.52 5.33 0.17
N ALA A 60 3.57 5.41 -0.66
CA ALA A 60 4.78 4.60 -0.55
C ALA A 60 6.02 5.42 -0.16
N GLN A 61 5.89 6.73 0.09
CA GLN A 61 7.04 7.62 0.27
C GLN A 61 7.97 7.15 1.40
N SER A 62 7.41 6.84 2.57
CA SER A 62 8.20 6.32 3.70
C SER A 62 8.86 4.98 3.37
N TRP A 63 8.14 4.09 2.69
CA TRP A 63 8.67 2.80 2.27
C TRP A 63 9.84 2.95 1.29
N ILE A 64 9.70 3.83 0.29
CA ILE A 64 10.77 4.13 -0.67
C ILE A 64 12.02 4.65 0.07
N GLY A 65 11.83 5.58 1.00
CA GLY A 65 12.93 6.09 1.83
C GLY A 65 13.62 4.99 2.64
N LEU A 66 12.84 4.13 3.28
CA LEU A 66 13.37 3.05 4.11
C LEU A 66 14.09 1.97 3.29
N PHE A 67 13.47 1.46 2.23
CA PHE A 67 13.88 0.23 1.56
C PHE A 67 14.68 0.44 0.26
N LEU A 68 14.51 1.56 -0.45
CA LEU A 68 15.25 1.82 -1.70
C LEU A 68 16.47 2.71 -1.51
N PHE A 69 16.42 3.65 -0.57
CA PHE A 69 17.52 4.59 -0.31
C PHE A 69 18.40 4.20 0.88
N GLY A 70 18.18 3.00 1.45
CA GLY A 70 19.09 2.37 2.40
C GLY A 70 19.37 3.23 3.63
N THR A 71 18.37 3.40 4.49
CA THR A 71 18.59 4.09 5.79
C THR A 71 19.21 3.14 6.81
N TYR A 72 19.94 3.68 7.79
CA TYR A 72 20.40 2.93 8.97
C TYR A 72 19.24 2.17 9.66
N PHE A 73 18.03 2.72 9.60
CA PHE A 73 16.82 2.08 10.10
C PHE A 73 16.49 0.74 9.40
N TYR A 74 16.63 0.62 8.08
CA TYR A 74 16.41 -0.65 7.37
C TYR A 74 17.41 -1.73 7.79
N GLN A 75 18.67 -1.36 8.01
CA GLN A 75 19.68 -2.29 8.53
C GLN A 75 19.32 -2.79 9.93
N MET A 76 18.71 -1.96 10.78
CA MET A 76 18.20 -2.38 12.10
C MET A 76 16.95 -3.27 12.02
N LEU A 77 16.07 -3.08 11.02
CA LEU A 77 14.89 -3.93 10.83
C LEU A 77 15.23 -5.36 10.39
N CYS A 78 16.38 -5.54 9.76
CA CYS A 78 16.87 -6.84 9.28
C CYS A 78 17.88 -7.51 10.22
N GLY A 79 18.05 -6.98 11.44
CA GLY A 79 18.91 -7.52 12.49
C GLY A 79 18.34 -8.74 13.18
#